data_AF-A0A2M7RW91-F1
#
_entry.id   AF-A0A2M7RW91-F1
#
_cell.length_a   1.000
_cell.length_b   1.000
_cell.length_c   1.000
_cell.angle_alpha   90.00
_cell.angle_beta   90.00
_cell.angle_gamma   90.00
#
_symmetry.space_group_name_H-M   'P 1'
#
loop_
_entity.id
_entity.type
_entity.pdbx_description
1 polymer ?
#
loop_
_entity_poly.entity_id
_entity_poly.type
_entity_poly.pdbx_seq_one_letter_code
_entity_poly.pdbx_strand_id
1 'polypeptide(L)'
;QCGAMRGHGAVNSRYAVETMIDRFAEKLNMDPCELRFKNFIDENTLTVGQYRVTSNGSVESLKKVMELSDWKNKYKKLPEGHGIGVACGFFISGSALPIHWNEYPQSVVHLKVDLDGRVLVTSGASDIGQGSDTMLAIIVAEVLGLSLDNIFVVAADTTLTPIDLGSYSSRVAFMAGNAAKMAAEN
;
A
#
# COMPACT_ATOMS: atom_id res chain seq x y z
N GLN A 1 -20.93 17.05 6.53
CA GLN A 1 -19.92 16.48 7.46
C GLN A 1 -18.88 15.78 6.58
N CYS A 2 -17.58 16.04 6.78
CA CYS A 2 -16.49 15.40 6.03
C CYS A 2 -15.80 14.35 6.91
N GLY A 3 -15.06 13.40 6.30
CA GLY A 3 -14.37 12.33 7.02
C GLY A 3 -13.30 11.64 6.18
N ALA A 4 -12.90 10.43 6.61
CA ALA A 4 -11.96 9.61 5.87
C ALA A 4 -12.63 8.86 4.71
N MET A 5 -12.02 8.93 3.53
CA MET A 5 -12.38 8.18 2.32
C MET A 5 -11.09 7.71 1.66
N ARG A 6 -11.14 6.59 0.90
CA ARG A 6 -9.96 5.96 0.30
C ARG A 6 -9.11 6.98 -0.48
N GLY A 7 -7.81 7.07 -0.13
CA GLY A 7 -6.92 8.13 -0.61
C GLY A 7 -6.99 9.44 0.21
N HIS A 8 -7.31 9.34 1.50
CA HIS A 8 -7.67 10.43 2.40
C HIS A 8 -6.85 11.71 2.20
N GLY A 9 -7.52 12.78 1.76
CA GLY A 9 -6.93 14.10 1.54
C GLY A 9 -6.03 14.23 0.30
N ALA A 10 -5.58 13.12 -0.29
CA ALA A 10 -4.59 13.13 -1.38
C ALA A 10 -5.22 13.09 -2.79
N VAL A 11 -6.45 12.59 -2.94
CA VAL A 11 -7.04 12.35 -4.28
C VAL A 11 -7.20 13.65 -5.08
N ASN A 12 -7.82 14.67 -4.49
CA ASN A 12 -8.14 15.91 -5.20
C ASN A 12 -6.89 16.71 -5.57
N SER A 13 -5.91 16.78 -4.66
CA SER A 13 -4.64 17.45 -4.91
C SER A 13 -3.82 16.70 -5.97
N ARG A 14 -3.80 15.37 -5.92
CA ARG A 14 -3.13 14.56 -6.94
C ARG A 14 -3.77 14.74 -8.32
N TYR A 15 -5.10 14.74 -8.41
CA TYR A 15 -5.81 15.01 -9.67
C TYR A 15 -5.41 16.37 -10.27
N ALA A 16 -5.39 17.42 -9.45
CA ALA A 16 -5.00 18.75 -9.90
C ALA A 16 -3.55 18.78 -10.42
N VAL A 17 -2.62 18.16 -9.68
CA VAL A 17 -1.20 18.10 -10.07
C VAL A 17 -1.00 17.32 -11.38
N GLU A 18 -1.57 16.11 -11.51
CA GLU A 18 -1.41 15.30 -12.72
C GLU A 18 -2.01 15.98 -13.96
N THR A 19 -3.15 16.66 -13.80
CA THR A 19 -3.75 17.45 -14.90
C THR A 19 -2.84 18.60 -15.33
N MET A 20 -2.15 19.26 -14.39
CA MET A 20 -1.19 20.31 -14.72
C MET A 20 0.04 19.76 -15.44
N ILE A 21 0.55 18.60 -15.01
CA ILE A 21 1.67 17.92 -15.68
C ILE A 21 1.34 17.65 -17.15
N ASP A 22 0.15 17.13 -17.44
CA ASP A 22 -0.27 16.86 -18.83
C ASP A 22 -0.39 18.15 -19.65
N ARG A 23 -0.92 19.23 -19.07
CA ARG A 23 -0.97 20.56 -19.72
C ARG A 23 0.42 21.12 -20.00
N PHE A 24 1.39 20.88 -19.11
CA PHE A 24 2.77 21.29 -19.36
C PHE A 24 3.41 20.46 -20.46
N ALA A 25 3.19 19.14 -20.48
CA ALA A 25 3.68 18.27 -21.55
C ALA A 25 3.15 18.72 -22.93
N GLU A 26 1.87 19.09 -23.02
CA GLU A 26 1.28 19.63 -24.24
C GLU A 26 1.95 20.94 -24.68
N LYS A 27 2.08 21.92 -23.78
CA LYS A 27 2.72 23.21 -24.08
C LYS A 27 4.20 23.07 -24.48
N LEU A 28 4.88 22.07 -23.94
CA LEU A 28 6.28 21.76 -24.25
C LEU A 28 6.43 20.85 -25.49
N ASN A 29 5.32 20.41 -26.10
CA ASN A 29 5.29 19.40 -27.16
C ASN A 29 6.10 18.14 -26.78
N MET A 30 5.96 17.69 -25.54
CA MET A 30 6.62 16.51 -24.98
C MET A 30 5.59 15.41 -24.69
N ASP A 31 6.01 14.15 -24.78
CA ASP A 31 5.16 13.05 -24.31
C ASP A 31 4.96 13.16 -22.78
N PRO A 32 3.72 13.02 -22.27
CA PRO A 32 3.45 13.18 -20.84
C PRO A 32 4.10 12.10 -19.97
N CYS A 33 4.42 10.92 -20.52
CA CYS A 33 5.22 9.91 -19.84
C CYS A 33 6.69 10.33 -19.78
N GLU A 34 7.24 10.91 -20.86
CA GLU A 34 8.60 11.45 -20.87
C GLU A 34 8.80 12.56 -19.84
N LEU A 35 7.82 13.46 -19.71
CA LEU A 35 7.86 14.50 -18.69
C LEU A 35 7.89 13.90 -17.28
N ARG A 36 7.12 12.83 -17.01
CA ARG A 36 7.14 12.13 -15.72
C ARG A 36 8.48 11.43 -15.48
N PHE A 37 9.04 10.74 -16.46
CA PHE A 37 10.37 10.12 -16.34
C PHE A 37 11.47 11.11 -15.97
N LYS A 38 11.40 12.35 -16.46
CA LYS A 38 12.34 13.42 -16.11
C LYS A 38 12.17 13.97 -14.69
N ASN A 39 11.05 13.71 -14.02
CA ASN A 39 10.69 14.29 -12.73
C ASN A 39 10.47 13.26 -11.61
N PHE A 40 10.55 11.97 -11.90
CA PHE A 40 10.55 10.96 -10.85
C PHE A 40 11.79 11.09 -9.97
N ILE A 41 11.60 10.84 -8.68
CA ILE A 41 12.68 10.75 -7.70
C ILE A 41 13.18 9.31 -7.62
N ASP A 42 14.43 9.14 -7.23
CA ASP A 42 14.99 7.82 -6.98
C ASP A 42 14.54 7.27 -5.62
N GLU A 43 14.75 5.97 -5.41
CA GLU A 43 14.69 5.38 -4.08
C GLU A 43 15.74 6.00 -3.13
N ASN A 44 15.57 5.79 -1.83
CA ASN A 44 16.41 6.35 -0.78
C ASN A 44 16.47 7.90 -0.77
N THR A 45 15.41 8.55 -1.26
CA THR A 45 15.26 10.00 -1.30
C THR A 45 14.53 10.53 -0.06
N LEU A 46 15.05 11.58 0.56
CA LEU A 46 14.31 12.42 1.51
C LEU A 46 13.62 13.56 0.77
N THR A 47 12.30 13.55 0.73
CA THR A 47 11.52 14.61 0.06
C THR A 47 11.51 15.90 0.88
N VAL A 48 11.18 17.03 0.23
CA VAL A 48 10.96 18.32 0.91
C VAL A 48 9.88 18.22 1.99
N GLY A 49 8.88 17.35 1.79
CA GLY A 49 7.84 17.03 2.76
C GLY A 49 8.27 16.07 3.87
N GLN A 50 9.58 15.81 4.02
CA GLN A 50 10.17 14.93 5.02
C GLN A 50 9.76 13.45 4.95
N TYR A 51 9.16 13.01 3.84
CA TYR A 51 9.00 11.58 3.57
C TYR A 51 10.34 10.98 3.19
N ARG A 52 10.74 9.93 3.92
CA ARG A 52 11.85 9.05 3.55
C ARG A 52 11.34 7.96 2.62
N VAL A 53 11.59 8.11 1.33
CA VAL A 53 11.26 7.11 0.32
C VAL A 53 12.39 6.10 0.30
N THR A 54 12.13 4.85 0.69
CA THR A 54 13.15 3.78 0.72
C THR A 54 13.11 2.88 -0.51
N SER A 55 12.00 2.90 -1.25
CA SER A 55 11.82 2.17 -2.51
C SER A 55 10.90 2.96 -3.42
N ASN A 56 11.17 2.91 -4.73
CA ASN A 56 10.33 3.59 -5.71
C ASN A 56 10.28 2.83 -7.05
N GLY A 57 9.14 2.21 -7.35
CA GLY A 57 8.90 1.49 -8.61
C GLY A 57 8.20 2.31 -9.70
N SER A 58 8.19 3.64 -9.61
CA SER A 58 7.40 4.50 -10.51
C SER A 58 7.86 4.41 -11.97
N VAL A 59 9.16 4.30 -12.21
CA VAL A 59 9.74 4.19 -13.56
C VAL A 59 9.33 2.87 -14.20
N GLU A 60 9.49 1.77 -13.48
CA GLU A 60 9.16 0.41 -13.90
C GLU A 60 7.66 0.30 -14.17
N SER A 61 6.84 0.84 -13.27
CA SER A 61 5.38 0.84 -13.38
C SER A 61 4.92 1.60 -14.63
N LEU A 62 5.44 2.81 -14.86
CA LEU A 62 5.07 3.61 -16.02
C LEU A 62 5.54 2.96 -17.33
N LYS A 63 6.77 2.42 -17.38
CA LYS A 63 7.25 1.64 -18.53
C LYS A 63 6.32 0.47 -18.83
N LYS A 64 5.89 -0.28 -17.80
CA LYS A 64 5.02 -1.44 -17.99
C LYS A 64 3.62 -1.05 -18.46
N VAL A 65 3.05 0.03 -17.92
CA VAL A 65 1.77 0.57 -18.39
C VAL A 65 1.86 1.02 -19.85
N MET A 66 2.94 1.70 -20.24
CA MET A 66 3.13 2.13 -21.64
C MET A 66 3.22 0.94 -22.60
N GLU A 67 3.89 -0.14 -22.21
CA GLU A 67 3.98 -1.38 -22.97
C GLU A 67 2.61 -2.06 -23.10
N LEU A 68 1.95 -2.38 -21.97
CA LEU A 68 0.71 -3.14 -21.94
C LEU A 68 -0.47 -2.39 -22.57
N SER A 69 -0.47 -1.06 -22.49
CA SER A 69 -1.51 -0.22 -23.10
C SER A 69 -1.26 0.05 -24.59
N ASP A 70 -0.09 -0.31 -25.13
CA ASP A 70 0.36 0.09 -26.48
C ASP A 70 0.36 1.62 -26.66
N TRP A 71 0.86 2.32 -25.63
CA TRP A 71 0.81 3.78 -25.52
C TRP A 71 1.38 4.48 -26.76
N LYS A 72 2.55 4.04 -27.23
CA LYS A 72 3.27 4.68 -28.35
C LYS A 72 2.47 4.67 -29.66
N ASN A 73 1.62 3.67 -29.86
CA ASN A 73 0.80 3.55 -31.07
C ASN A 73 -0.60 4.16 -30.90
N LYS A 74 -1.06 4.40 -29.67
CA LYS A 74 -2.39 4.97 -29.38
C LYS A 74 -2.38 6.45 -29.03
N TYR A 75 -1.38 6.93 -28.32
CA TYR A 75 -1.33 8.33 -27.88
C TYR A 75 -1.33 9.27 -29.08
N LYS A 76 -2.33 10.17 -29.13
CA LYS A 76 -2.65 11.09 -30.25
C LYS A 76 -2.88 10.41 -31.61
N LYS A 77 -3.17 9.11 -31.65
CA LYS A 77 -3.35 8.31 -32.87
C LYS A 77 -4.67 7.53 -32.90
N LEU A 78 -5.51 7.69 -31.88
CA LEU A 78 -6.85 7.10 -31.82
C LEU A 78 -7.85 7.84 -32.72
N PRO A 79 -8.94 7.18 -33.17
CA PRO A 79 -9.97 7.82 -33.97
C PRO A 79 -10.67 8.95 -33.22
N GLU A 80 -11.36 9.81 -33.97
CA GLU A 80 -12.15 10.90 -33.40
C GLU A 80 -13.12 10.39 -32.31
N GLY A 81 -13.26 11.17 -31.24
CA GLY A 81 -14.06 10.80 -30.06
C GLY A 81 -13.37 9.86 -29.08
N HIS A 82 -12.12 9.44 -29.32
CA HIS A 82 -11.37 8.54 -28.45
C HIS A 82 -10.05 9.16 -27.98
N GLY A 83 -9.68 8.86 -26.73
CA GLY A 83 -8.43 9.32 -26.13
C GLY A 83 -7.84 8.29 -25.18
N ILE A 84 -6.54 8.41 -24.94
CA ILE A 84 -5.84 7.67 -23.91
C ILE A 84 -5.06 8.68 -23.06
N GLY A 85 -5.12 8.51 -21.74
CA GLY A 85 -4.45 9.36 -20.76
C GLY A 85 -3.67 8.52 -19.77
N VAL A 86 -2.74 9.17 -19.07
CA VAL A 86 -1.90 8.53 -18.06
C VAL A 86 -1.79 9.46 -16.85
N ALA A 87 -1.80 8.88 -15.66
CA ALA A 87 -1.55 9.59 -14.41
C ALA A 87 -0.77 8.69 -13.47
N CYS A 88 0.04 9.30 -12.61
CA CYS A 88 0.79 8.60 -11.57
C CYS A 88 0.32 9.07 -10.20
N GLY A 89 0.34 8.16 -9.22
CA GLY A 89 -0.07 8.48 -7.86
C GLY A 89 0.56 7.51 -6.88
N PHE A 90 0.65 7.93 -5.63
CA PHE A 90 1.07 7.09 -4.53
C PHE A 90 0.23 7.42 -3.29
N PHE A 91 0.22 6.51 -2.34
CA PHE A 91 -0.33 6.72 -1.01
C PHE A 91 0.58 6.04 0.01
N ILE A 92 0.53 6.47 1.26
CA ILE A 92 1.35 5.88 2.32
C ILE A 92 0.91 4.44 2.63
N SER A 93 1.84 3.63 3.14
CA SER A 93 1.58 2.31 3.72
C SER A 93 1.52 2.41 5.24
N GLY A 94 0.59 3.21 5.74
CA GLY A 94 0.42 3.56 7.14
C GLY A 94 1.03 4.90 7.53
N SER A 95 0.35 5.62 8.44
CA SER A 95 0.90 6.82 9.08
C SER A 95 1.98 6.39 10.06
N ALA A 96 3.18 6.96 9.95
CA ALA A 96 4.29 6.63 10.84
C ALA A 96 4.03 7.05 12.30
N LEU A 97 3.19 8.06 12.51
CA LEU A 97 2.78 8.52 13.82
C LEU A 97 1.44 7.88 14.20
N PRO A 98 1.33 7.21 15.38
CA PRO A 98 0.09 6.63 15.84
C PRO A 98 -0.92 7.72 16.22
N ILE A 99 -2.21 7.39 16.16
CA ILE A 99 -3.30 8.31 16.55
C ILE A 99 -3.18 8.71 18.03
N HIS A 100 -2.79 7.75 18.88
CA HIS A 100 -2.50 7.98 20.28
C HIS A 100 -0.99 7.94 20.48
N TRP A 101 -0.41 9.07 20.90
CA TRP A 101 1.03 9.19 21.10
C TRP A 101 1.42 8.47 22.39
N ASN A 102 2.15 7.38 22.24
CA ASN A 102 2.63 6.55 23.34
C ASN A 102 3.88 5.78 22.88
N GLU A 103 4.46 5.01 23.80
CA GLU A 103 5.67 4.21 23.56
C GLU A 103 5.36 2.77 23.12
N TYR A 104 4.08 2.41 22.98
CA TYR A 104 3.67 1.06 22.65
C TYR A 104 3.85 0.76 21.14
N PRO A 105 4.04 -0.51 20.77
CA PRO A 105 4.08 -0.91 19.37
C PRO A 105 2.76 -0.55 18.67
N GLN A 106 2.85 -0.15 17.39
CA GLN A 106 1.66 0.24 16.63
C GLN A 106 0.77 -0.95 16.24
N SER A 107 1.32 -2.15 16.21
CA SER A 107 0.59 -3.39 15.94
C SER A 107 1.20 -4.51 16.77
N VAL A 108 0.36 -5.40 17.28
CA VAL A 108 0.77 -6.59 18.02
C VAL A 108 0.05 -7.80 17.45
N VAL A 109 0.76 -8.93 17.35
CA VAL A 109 0.22 -10.23 16.94
C VAL A 109 0.73 -11.25 17.94
N HIS A 110 -0.14 -12.12 18.45
CA HIS A 110 0.28 -13.28 19.24
C HIS A 110 0.05 -14.57 18.46
N LEU A 111 0.99 -15.51 18.62
CA LEU A 111 0.87 -16.87 18.12
C LEU A 111 0.71 -17.83 19.30
N LYS A 112 -0.20 -18.78 19.18
CA LYS A 112 -0.33 -19.93 20.08
C LYS A 112 -0.22 -21.20 19.24
N VAL A 113 0.72 -22.06 19.58
CA VAL A 113 0.84 -23.40 18.98
C VAL A 113 0.21 -24.41 19.93
N ASP A 114 -0.62 -25.31 19.41
CA ASP A 114 -1.22 -26.40 20.19
C ASP A 114 -0.49 -27.74 19.93
N LEU A 115 -0.80 -28.77 20.72
CA LEU A 115 -0.12 -30.08 20.66
C LEU A 115 -0.29 -30.79 19.32
N ASP A 116 -1.34 -30.48 18.57
CA ASP A 116 -1.58 -31.02 17.23
C ASP A 116 -0.80 -30.27 16.12
N GLY A 117 0.03 -29.30 16.49
CA GLY A 117 0.86 -28.52 15.58
C GLY A 117 0.12 -27.39 14.86
N ARG A 118 -1.16 -27.16 15.17
CA ARG A 118 -1.91 -26.01 14.63
C ARG A 118 -1.51 -24.72 15.32
N VAL A 119 -1.55 -23.63 14.56
CA VAL A 119 -1.16 -22.30 15.02
C VAL A 119 -2.37 -21.38 14.99
N LEU A 120 -2.70 -20.83 16.15
CA LEU A 120 -3.66 -19.76 16.30
C LEU A 120 -2.93 -18.41 16.27
N VAL A 121 -3.28 -17.58 15.31
CA VAL A 121 -2.88 -16.17 15.19
C VAL A 121 -3.98 -15.31 15.80
N THR A 122 -3.63 -14.44 16.74
CA THR A 122 -4.56 -13.44 17.28
C THR A 122 -4.06 -12.03 16.93
N SER A 123 -4.95 -11.19 16.38
CA SER A 123 -4.63 -9.82 15.99
C SER A 123 -5.81 -8.89 16.17
N GLY A 124 -5.58 -7.67 16.66
CA GLY A 124 -6.62 -6.65 16.71
C GLY A 124 -6.95 -6.02 15.35
N ALA A 125 -6.16 -6.31 14.30
CA ALA A 125 -6.38 -5.76 12.98
C ALA A 125 -7.74 -6.20 12.42
N SER A 126 -8.47 -5.27 11.79
CA SER A 126 -9.83 -5.55 11.30
C SER A 126 -9.83 -5.87 9.81
N ASP A 127 -10.26 -7.07 9.45
CA ASP A 127 -10.57 -7.35 8.04
C ASP A 127 -11.89 -6.68 7.65
N ILE A 128 -11.82 -5.75 6.70
CA ILE A 128 -12.97 -5.03 6.14
C ILE A 128 -13.19 -5.41 4.67
N GLY A 129 -12.70 -6.58 4.26
CA GLY A 129 -12.78 -7.14 2.91
C GLY A 129 -11.49 -7.01 2.09
N GLN A 130 -10.43 -6.44 2.67
CA GLN A 130 -9.11 -6.36 2.03
C GLN A 130 -8.27 -7.64 2.19
N GLY A 131 -8.66 -8.56 3.08
CA GLY A 131 -7.98 -9.84 3.28
C GLY A 131 -6.81 -9.77 4.26
N SER A 132 -6.89 -8.93 5.31
CA SER A 132 -5.86 -8.88 6.35
C SER A 132 -5.74 -10.20 7.11
N ASP A 133 -6.83 -10.91 7.34
CA ASP A 133 -6.80 -12.18 8.08
C ASP A 133 -6.04 -13.23 7.25
N THR A 134 -6.36 -13.31 5.96
CA THR A 134 -5.64 -14.16 5.01
C THR A 134 -4.17 -13.78 4.90
N MET A 135 -3.86 -12.48 4.85
CA MET A 135 -2.48 -11.98 4.79
C MET A 135 -1.67 -12.39 6.01
N LEU A 136 -2.23 -12.26 7.22
CA LEU A 136 -1.57 -12.70 8.45
C LEU A 136 -1.32 -14.21 8.43
N ALA A 137 -2.30 -14.99 8.00
CA ALA A 137 -2.17 -16.44 7.91
C ALA A 137 -1.06 -16.85 6.92
N ILE A 138 -0.99 -16.21 5.75
CA ILE A 138 0.05 -16.47 4.74
C ILE A 138 1.45 -16.15 5.29
N ILE A 139 1.63 -14.99 5.92
CA ILE A 139 2.94 -14.61 6.46
C ILE A 139 3.40 -15.61 7.52
N VAL A 140 2.52 -15.99 8.47
CA VAL A 140 2.87 -16.95 9.52
C VAL A 140 3.15 -18.34 8.94
N ALA A 141 2.33 -18.80 8.00
CA ALA A 141 2.54 -20.08 7.31
C ALA A 141 3.92 -20.13 6.63
N GLU A 142 4.27 -19.08 5.89
CA GLU A 142 5.55 -18.97 5.17
C GLU A 142 6.74 -19.02 6.12
N VAL A 143 6.70 -18.22 7.20
CA VAL A 143 7.80 -18.15 8.17
C VAL A 143 7.99 -19.47 8.91
N LEU A 144 6.89 -20.15 9.28
CA LEU A 144 6.94 -21.42 10.00
C LEU A 144 7.12 -22.65 9.08
N GLY A 145 7.05 -22.48 7.75
CA GLY A 145 7.11 -23.58 6.79
C GLY A 145 5.91 -24.55 6.88
N LEU A 146 4.73 -24.04 7.23
CA LEU A 146 3.50 -24.83 7.40
C LEU A 146 2.52 -24.63 6.23
N SER A 147 1.62 -25.60 6.03
CA SER A 147 0.45 -25.37 5.17
C SER A 147 -0.47 -24.32 5.80
N LEU A 148 -1.12 -23.52 4.95
CA LEU A 148 -2.12 -22.53 5.36
C LEU A 148 -3.28 -23.18 6.14
N ASP A 149 -3.60 -24.45 5.86
CA ASP A 149 -4.65 -25.21 6.56
C ASP A 149 -4.36 -25.42 8.06
N ASN A 150 -3.11 -25.22 8.50
CA ASN A 150 -2.71 -25.30 9.90
C ASN A 150 -2.75 -23.95 10.62
N ILE A 151 -3.09 -22.85 9.93
CA ILE A 151 -3.08 -21.50 10.49
C ILE A 151 -4.52 -21.01 10.64
N PHE A 152 -4.88 -20.63 11.87
CA PHE A 152 -6.21 -20.12 12.22
C PHE A 152 -6.08 -18.70 12.73
N VAL A 153 -6.92 -17.79 12.25
CA VAL A 153 -6.88 -16.38 12.65
C VAL A 153 -8.11 -16.03 13.46
N VAL A 154 -7.90 -15.45 14.63
CA VAL A 154 -8.94 -14.76 15.40
C VAL A 154 -8.61 -13.27 15.40
N ALA A 155 -9.50 -12.48 14.79
CA ALA A 155 -9.29 -11.06 14.58
C ALA A 155 -10.33 -10.21 15.34
N ALA A 156 -9.89 -9.03 15.80
CA ALA A 156 -10.75 -7.94 16.26
C ALA A 156 -11.76 -8.26 17.40
N ASP A 157 -11.45 -9.22 18.27
CA ASP A 157 -12.19 -9.47 19.52
C ASP A 157 -11.41 -8.85 20.69
N THR A 158 -11.97 -7.82 21.35
CA THR A 158 -11.30 -7.08 22.44
C THR A 158 -11.01 -7.92 23.68
N THR A 159 -11.62 -9.10 23.81
CA THR A 159 -11.38 -10.06 24.89
C THR A 159 -10.24 -11.02 24.57
N LEU A 160 -10.06 -11.35 23.29
CA LEU A 160 -9.17 -12.42 22.83
C LEU A 160 -7.92 -11.94 22.10
N THR A 161 -7.96 -10.74 21.52
CA THR A 161 -6.93 -10.24 20.61
C THR A 161 -6.17 -9.07 21.22
N PRO A 162 -4.87 -8.92 20.89
CA PRO A 162 -4.13 -7.73 21.30
C PRO A 162 -4.65 -6.48 20.58
N ILE A 163 -4.35 -5.30 21.14
CA ILE A 163 -4.74 -4.03 20.53
C ILE A 163 -4.05 -3.84 19.18
N ASP A 164 -4.82 -3.38 18.18
CA ASP A 164 -4.33 -2.76 16.95
C ASP A 164 -4.98 -1.38 16.80
N LEU A 165 -4.30 -0.44 16.14
CA LEU A 165 -4.82 0.92 15.93
C LEU A 165 -5.94 1.00 14.88
N GLY A 166 -6.18 -0.08 14.15
CA GLY A 166 -7.30 -0.24 13.23
C GLY A 166 -6.91 -0.20 11.76
N SER A 167 -7.89 -0.53 10.92
CA SER A 167 -7.73 -0.63 9.47
C SER A 167 -7.94 0.71 8.77
N TYR A 168 -6.91 1.56 8.84
CA TYR A 168 -6.87 2.86 8.18
C TYR A 168 -5.50 3.13 7.52
N SER A 169 -5.44 4.15 6.65
CA SER A 169 -4.20 4.61 5.99
C SER A 169 -3.33 3.52 5.33
N SER A 170 -3.95 2.41 4.89
CA SER A 170 -3.25 1.27 4.28
C SER A 170 -2.14 0.66 5.17
N ARG A 171 -2.27 0.74 6.50
CA ARG A 171 -1.20 0.34 7.43
C ARG A 171 -1.07 -1.16 7.67
N VAL A 172 -2.19 -1.90 7.58
CA VAL A 172 -2.33 -3.25 8.17
C VAL A 172 -1.31 -4.24 7.61
N ALA A 173 -1.18 -4.33 6.28
CA ALA A 173 -0.22 -5.23 5.66
C ALA A 173 1.24 -4.93 6.08
N PHE A 174 1.59 -3.65 6.20
CA PHE A 174 2.95 -3.28 6.58
C PHE A 174 3.20 -3.51 8.08
N MET A 175 2.30 -3.05 8.95
CA MET A 175 2.55 -3.06 10.40
C MET A 175 2.18 -4.40 11.04
N ALA A 176 0.96 -4.89 10.81
CA ALA A 176 0.52 -6.17 11.35
C ALA A 176 1.21 -7.34 10.66
N GLY A 177 1.51 -7.24 9.36
CA GLY A 177 2.31 -8.24 8.66
C GLY A 177 3.73 -8.38 9.23
N ASN A 178 4.43 -7.26 9.49
CA ASN A 178 5.73 -7.31 10.17
C ASN A 178 5.62 -7.85 11.60
N ALA A 179 4.58 -7.47 12.36
CA ALA A 179 4.36 -8.02 13.69
C ALA A 179 4.12 -9.54 13.67
N ALA A 180 3.37 -10.05 12.70
CA ALA A 180 3.15 -11.48 12.49
C ALA A 180 4.43 -12.22 12.12
N LYS A 181 5.23 -11.63 11.21
CA LYS A 181 6.55 -12.15 10.84
C LYS A 181 7.45 -12.26 12.07
N MET A 182 7.57 -11.18 12.84
CA MET A 182 8.37 -11.15 14.06
C MET A 182 7.89 -12.18 15.07
N ALA A 183 6.57 -12.31 15.27
CA ALA A 183 6.00 -13.30 16.19
C ALA A 183 6.33 -14.74 15.77
N ALA A 184 6.37 -15.04 14.47
CA ALA A 184 6.72 -16.35 13.94
C ALA A 184 8.24 -16.64 13.92
N GLU A 185 9.08 -15.60 13.95
CA GLU A 185 10.55 -15.73 14.01
C GLU A 185 11.10 -15.89 15.45
N ASN A 186 10.27 -15.69 16.49
CA ASN A 186 10.64 -15.86 17.90
C ASN A 186 10.62 -17.34 18.32
#